data_AF-A0A563UD77-F1
#
_entry.id   AF-A0A563UD77-F1
#
_cell.length_a   1.000
_cell.length_b   1.000
_cell.length_c   1.000
_cell.angle_alpha   90.00
_cell.angle_beta   90.00
_cell.angle_gamma   90.00
#
_symmetry.space_group_name_H-M   'P 1'
#
loop_
_entity.id
_entity.type
_entity.pdbx_description
1 polymer ?
#
loop_
_entity_poly.entity_id
_entity_poly.type
_entity_poly.pdbx_seq_one_letter_code
_entity_poly.pdbx_strand_id
1 'polypeptide(L)' 'MAGVAEYFKESYIELTQKVTWPTWKELQNSAVLVLVSAIIIALLIFGMDQIIGYLLNQFYTSLA' A
#
# COMPACT_ATOMS: atom_id res chain seq x y z
N MET A 1 32.53 10.05 -25.31
CA MET A 1 31.13 10.10 -24.84
C MET A 1 30.78 8.82 -24.08
N ALA A 2 31.54 8.48 -23.03
CA ALA A 2 31.36 7.24 -22.27
C ALA A 2 30.83 7.47 -20.84
N GLY A 3 30.49 8.71 -20.46
CA GLY A 3 30.11 9.02 -19.08
C GLY A 3 28.80 8.36 -18.66
N VAL A 4 27.73 8.50 -19.45
CA VAL A 4 26.36 8.14 -19.00
C VAL A 4 26.17 6.63 -18.82
N ALA A 5 26.68 5.80 -19.73
CA ALA A 5 26.54 4.34 -19.63
C ALA A 5 27.35 3.75 -18.45
N GLU A 6 28.53 4.31 -18.18
CA GLU A 6 29.36 3.92 -17.03
C GLU A 6 28.68 4.33 -15.71
N TYR A 7 28.08 5.53 -15.63
CA TYR A 7 27.36 5.99 -14.44
C TYR A 7 26.17 5.09 -14.07
N PHE A 8 25.35 4.65 -15.04
CA PHE A 8 24.25 3.72 -14.74
C PHE A 8 24.75 2.38 -14.22
N LYS A 9 25.90 1.91 -14.73
CA LYS A 9 26.53 0.66 -14.30
C LYS A 9 27.09 0.79 -12.87
N GLU A 10 27.74 1.90 -12.55
CA GLU A 10 28.22 2.20 -11.20
C GLU A 10 27.06 2.38 -10.20
N SER A 11 26.00 3.11 -10.56
CA SER A 11 24.81 3.25 -9.71
C SER A 11 24.10 1.92 -9.47
N TYR A 12 24.04 1.03 -10.45
CA TYR A 12 23.46 -0.31 -10.25
C TYR A 12 24.27 -1.12 -9.24
N ILE A 13 25.60 -1.10 -9.36
CA ILE A 13 26.52 -1.78 -8.43
C ILE A 13 26.41 -1.19 -7.03
N GLU A 14 26.30 0.13 -6.88
CA GLU A 14 26.13 0.79 -5.58
C GLU A 14 24.80 0.43 -4.92
N LEU A 15 23.70 0.47 -5.67
CA LEU A 15 22.38 0.12 -5.16
C LEU A 15 22.25 -1.35 -4.74
N THR A 16 23.04 -2.27 -5.32
CA THR A 16 23.03 -3.69 -4.91
C THR A 16 24.07 -4.03 -3.84
N GLN A 17 25.25 -3.41 -3.85
CA GLN A 17 26.38 -3.77 -2.97
C GLN A 17 26.45 -2.93 -1.69
N LYS A 18 25.94 -1.69 -1.71
CA LYS A 18 25.99 -0.76 -0.55
C LYS A 18 24.66 -0.59 0.17
N VAL A 19 23.63 -1.31 -0.22
CA VAL A 19 22.31 -1.21 0.42
C VAL A 19 21.92 -2.57 0.97
N THR A 20 21.50 -2.59 2.23
CA THR A 20 20.94 -3.77 2.88
C THR A 20 19.52 -4.00 2.38
N TRP A 21 19.40 -4.68 1.24
CA TRP A 21 18.11 -5.19 0.79
C TRP A 21 17.62 -6.25 1.80
N PRO A 22 16.37 -6.16 2.26
CA PRO A 22 15.80 -7.21 3.10
C PRO A 22 15.81 -8.53 2.33
N THR A 23 15.92 -9.64 3.05
CA THR A 23 15.84 -10.94 2.42
C THR A 23 14.45 -11.14 1.80
N TRP A 24 14.34 -11.96 0.75
CA TRP A 24 13.06 -12.24 0.09
C TRP A 24 11.95 -12.70 1.07
N LYS A 25 12.33 -13.43 2.14
CA LYS A 25 11.41 -13.87 3.18
C LYS A 25 10.89 -12.71 4.04
N GLU A 26 11.77 -11.78 4.42
CA GLU A 26 11.38 -10.60 5.20
C GLU A 26 10.50 -9.67 4.37
N LEU A 27 10.84 -9.47 3.08
CA LEU A 27 10.03 -8.67 2.16
C LEU A 27 8.61 -9.24 2.02
N GLN A 28 8.51 -10.56 1.84
CA GLN A 28 7.22 -11.23 1.76
C GLN A 28 6.44 -11.13 3.08
N ASN A 29 7.10 -11.26 4.22
CA ASN A 29 6.46 -11.12 5.52
C ASN A 29 5.89 -9.70 5.73
N SER A 30 6.66 -8.65 5.38
CA SER A 30 6.17 -7.27 5.43
C SER A 30 5.02 -7.03 4.45
N ALA A 31 5.09 -7.58 3.24
CA ALA A 31 4.02 -7.45 2.25
C ALA A 31 2.72 -8.15 2.70
N VAL A 32 2.81 -9.34 3.30
CA VAL A 32 1.67 -10.08 3.84
C VAL A 32 1.02 -9.32 4.98
N LEU A 33 1.82 -8.72 5.88
CA LEU A 33 1.31 -7.89 6.97
C LEU A 33 0.49 -6.71 6.41
N VAL A 34 1.04 -5.97 5.45
CA VAL A 34 0.34 -4.83 4.83
C VAL A 34 -0.94 -5.29 4.12
N LEU A 35 -0.92 -6.42 3.43
CA LEU A 35 -2.09 -6.98 2.75
C LEU A 35 -3.21 -7.29 3.74
N VAL A 36 -2.89 -7.90 4.89
CA VAL A 36 -3.87 -8.18 5.94
C VAL A 36 -4.40 -6.88 6.55
N SER A 37 -3.54 -5.91 6.82
CA SER A 37 -3.97 -4.59 7.33
C SER A 37 -4.92 -3.87 6.35
N ALA A 38 -4.64 -3.93 5.04
CA ALA A 38 -5.50 -3.33 4.02
C ALA A 38 -6.89 -3.98 3.98
N ILE A 39 -6.98 -5.30 4.14
CA ILE A 39 -8.26 -6.02 4.21
C ILE A 39 -9.09 -5.57 5.42
N ILE A 40 -8.46 -5.41 6.58
CA ILE A 40 -9.14 -4.95 7.80
C ILE A 40 -9.70 -3.53 7.59
N ILE A 41 -8.89 -2.62 7.04
CA ILE A 41 -9.32 -1.25 6.75
C ILE A 41 -10.47 -1.24 5.73
N ALA A 42 -10.40 -2.07 4.69
CA ALA A 42 -11.47 -2.19 3.70
C ALA A 42 -12.80 -2.64 4.32
N LEU A 43 -12.77 -3.61 5.25
CA LEU A 43 -13.96 -4.05 5.98
C LEU A 43 -14.54 -2.95 6.88
N LEU A 44 -13.68 -2.16 7.53
CA LEU A 44 -14.13 -1.03 8.35
C LEU A 44 -14.82 0.04 7.52
N ILE A 45 -14.24 0.41 6.38
CA ILE A 45 -14.84 1.38 5.44
C ILE A 45 -16.18 0.84 4.94
N PHE A 46 -16.24 -0.43 4.55
CA PHE A 46 -17.50 -1.05 4.13
C PHE A 46 -18.58 -0.96 5.20
N GLY A 47 -18.25 -1.20 6.47
CA GLY A 47 -19.17 -1.03 7.59
C GLY A 47 -19.65 0.42 7.75
N MET A 48 -18.74 1.39 7.65
CA MET A 48 -19.08 2.81 7.72
C MET A 48 -20.01 3.25 6.57
N ASP A 49 -19.75 2.80 5.35
CA ASP A 49 -20.56 3.14 4.17
C ASP A 49 -22.00 2.64 4.33
N GLN A 50 -22.20 1.44 4.88
CA GLN A 50 -23.55 0.91 5.16
C GLN A 50 -24.29 1.72 6.22
N ILE A 51 -23.59 2.12 7.29
CA ILE A 51 -24.18 2.91 8.39
C ILE A 51 -24.61 4.28 7.89
N ILE A 52 -23.75 4.98 7.15
CA ILE A 52 -24.06 6.30 6.60
C ILE A 52 -25.21 6.20 5.59
N GLY A 53 -25.20 5.20 4.71
CA GLY A 53 -26.29 4.97 3.77
C GLY A 53 -27.63 4.72 4.46
N TYR A 54 -27.64 3.94 5.54
CA TYR A 54 -28.85 3.73 6.34
C TYR A 54 -29.34 5.00 7.03
N LEU A 55 -28.44 5.74 7.70
CA LEU A 55 -28.77 6.98 8.40
C LEU A 55 -29.32 8.05 7.45
N LEU A 56 -28.70 8.23 6.29
CA LEU A 56 -29.16 9.18 5.28
C LEU A 56 -30.54 8.79 4.73
N ASN A 57 -30.78 7.50 4.45
CA ASN A 57 -32.10 7.05 4.00
C ASN A 57 -33.19 7.32 5.04
N GLN A 58 -32.91 7.10 6.33
CA GLN A 58 -33.85 7.40 7.41
C GLN A 58 -34.11 8.91 7.51
N PHE A 59 -33.06 9.73 7.39
CA PHE A 59 -33.18 11.19 7.47
C PHE A 59 -33.97 11.77 6.28
N TYR A 60 -33.70 11.31 5.06
CA TYR A 60 -34.44 11.72 3.87
C TYR A 60 -35.90 11.25 3.90
N THR A 61 -36.16 10.03 4.38
CA THR A 61 -37.53 9.50 4.53
C THR A 61 -38.32 10.23 5.61
N SER A 62 -37.67 10.76 6.64
CA SER A 62 -38.34 11.55 7.68
C SER A 62 -38.67 12.99 7.24
N LEU A 63 -38.04 13.49 6.17
CA LEU A 63 -38.26 14.84 5.64
C LEU A 63 -39.31 14.84 4.50
N ALA A 64 -39.51 13.70 3.83
CA ALA A 64 -40.56 13.46 2.85
C ALA A 64 -41.89 13.07 3.53
#